data_AF-A0A2W7B611-F1
#
_entry.id   AF-A0A2W7B611-F1
#
_cell.length_a   1.000
_cell.length_b   1.000
_cell.length_c   1.000
_cell.angle_alpha   90.00
_cell.angle_beta   90.00
_cell.angle_gamma   90.00
#
_symmetry.space_group_name_H-M   'P 1'
#
loop_
_entity.id
_entity.type
_entity.pdbx_description
1 polymer ?
#
loop_
_entity_poly.entity_id
_entity_poly.type
_entity_poly.pdbx_seq_one_letter_code
_entity_poly.pdbx_strand_id
1 'polypeptide(L)'
;MPLIIQHLKLEVTTSNGKYGVEIPFELGLFILQADNTSGKSTCLLSILYALGLDGMLGPSHNPPLPPVVTERLEYNNEVYNVIESEVFLEISNGSDVVTVKRQIKGNQDRHLVDVWDGPMLTSPNSSYRHKNYVVRRTGSATREIGFNRFLAEFMGWKLPTVSKYNGEEVLLYMETIFPLLFVEQKHGWSDLRSRFPTYLQIKDVSHRVIEFICALDAQEIATKKILLKQKERQIKDNWQTIVRECNRLAQSIDGFIENFPQEPKSSWPPLPYPQIVINKEDLKVTIGEEIVELEQRLGLMEYENVPVVHEIVEETKQQLNKKEEQLVNIEIEIKLLFEDIGQQRMQITSIESRITSLKNELQRNKDLKTLSELQGIKQLHTTEGECPTCHQFISDSLITPEIISRSMTIDQNIDFVKEQIKLFEAMYKSESSTLRLKERKLRNISQSASGIREEIRALKTTLTSHNNAPSYAFVEAKFTALVSSNWRLESLQYKRFN
;
A
#
# COMPACT_ATOMS: atom_id res chain seq x y z
N MET A 1 13.86 23.05 -1.50
CA MET A 1 15.15 23.78 -1.47
C MET A 1 15.55 24.11 -2.92
N PRO A 2 16.27 25.21 -3.18
CA PRO A 2 16.70 25.55 -4.54
C PRO A 2 17.82 24.60 -5.00
N LEU A 3 17.83 24.19 -6.27
CA LEU A 3 18.98 23.52 -6.87
C LEU A 3 19.90 24.59 -7.48
N ILE A 4 21.12 24.69 -6.94
CA ILE A 4 22.13 25.66 -7.36
C ILE A 4 23.28 24.88 -8.01
N ILE A 5 23.63 25.24 -9.25
CA ILE A 5 24.81 24.69 -9.93
C ILE A 5 25.98 25.60 -9.58
N GLN A 6 27.06 25.04 -9.02
CA GLN A 6 28.22 25.81 -8.56
C GLN A 6 29.42 25.69 -9.50
N HIS A 7 29.72 24.50 -10.01
CA HIS A 7 30.82 24.28 -10.94
C HIS A 7 30.45 23.21 -11.96
N LEU A 8 30.82 23.43 -13.22
CA LEU A 8 30.82 22.41 -14.27
C LEU A 8 32.25 22.19 -14.73
N LYS A 9 32.68 20.93 -14.77
CA LYS A 9 33.93 20.54 -15.40
C LYS A 9 33.69 19.42 -16.40
N LEU A 10 34.06 19.65 -17.64
CA LEU A 10 34.02 18.66 -18.72
C LEU A 10 35.46 18.28 -19.06
N GLU A 11 35.77 16.99 -19.00
CA GLU A 11 37.11 16.46 -19.27
C GLU A 11 37.04 15.43 -20.40
N VAL A 12 37.91 15.57 -21.40
CA VAL A 12 38.01 14.74 -22.59
C VAL A 12 39.46 14.30 -22.74
N THR A 13 39.70 13.00 -22.57
CA THR A 13 41.02 12.40 -22.77
C THR A 13 41.14 11.92 -24.21
N THR A 14 42.15 12.42 -24.90
CA THR A 14 42.50 12.04 -26.28
C THR A 14 43.91 11.47 -26.34
N SER A 15 44.31 10.95 -27.50
CA SER A 15 45.69 10.50 -27.74
C SER A 15 46.75 11.59 -27.57
N ASN A 16 46.38 12.87 -27.72
CA ASN A 16 47.28 14.01 -27.57
C ASN A 16 47.22 14.66 -26.17
N GLY A 17 46.45 14.09 -25.24
CA GLY A 17 46.30 14.61 -23.88
C GLY A 17 44.86 15.01 -23.55
N LYS A 18 44.73 15.77 -22.46
CA LYS A 18 43.45 16.14 -21.86
C LYS A 18 42.98 17.50 -22.37
N TYR A 19 41.75 17.53 -22.85
CA TYR A 19 41.02 18.71 -23.26
C TYR A 19 39.79 18.87 -22.38
N GLY A 20 39.28 20.08 -22.22
CA GLY A 20 38.14 20.28 -21.35
C GLY A 20 37.78 21.74 -21.15
N VAL A 21 36.72 21.95 -20.39
CA VAL A 21 36.32 23.27 -19.91
C VAL A 21 35.91 23.17 -18.45
N GLU A 22 36.27 24.17 -17.68
CA GLU A 22 35.86 24.33 -16.30
C GLU A 22 35.18 25.69 -16.16
N ILE A 23 33.95 25.68 -15.66
CA ILE A 23 33.08 26.85 -15.57
C ILE A 23 32.62 26.98 -14.11
N PRO A 24 33.19 27.92 -13.34
CA PRO A 24 32.62 28.35 -12.08
C PRO A 24 31.35 29.16 -12.34
N PHE A 25 30.24 28.78 -11.70
CA PHE A 25 29.00 29.54 -11.74
C PHE A 25 28.90 30.45 -10.52
N GLU A 26 28.55 31.70 -10.77
CA GLU A 26 28.23 32.67 -9.71
C GLU A 26 26.72 32.68 -9.46
N LEU A 27 26.33 32.99 -8.22
CA LEU A 27 24.93 33.16 -7.85
C LEU A 27 24.33 34.37 -8.56
N GLY A 28 23.19 34.17 -9.23
CA GLY A 28 22.45 35.23 -9.92
C GLY A 28 22.38 34.98 -11.43
N LEU A 29 22.43 36.05 -12.21
CA LEU A 29 22.41 35.97 -13.67
C LEU A 29 23.82 35.71 -14.21
N PHE A 30 24.07 34.48 -14.65
CA PHE A 30 25.29 34.10 -15.35
C PHE A 30 25.08 34.12 -16.87
N ILE A 31 26.00 34.74 -17.61
CA ILE A 31 25.95 34.82 -19.07
C ILE A 31 27.18 34.14 -19.66
N LEU A 32 26.97 33.01 -20.35
CA LEU A 32 28.04 32.33 -21.11
C LEU A 32 28.08 32.85 -22.55
N GLN A 33 29.01 33.76 -22.84
CA GLN A 33 29.28 34.24 -24.19
C GLN A 33 30.49 33.51 -24.80
N ALA A 34 30.33 33.04 -26.03
CA ALA A 34 31.34 32.40 -26.85
C ALA A 34 30.90 32.53 -28.33
N ASP A 35 31.69 32.10 -29.28
CA ASP A 35 31.25 32.10 -30.68
C ASP A 35 30.31 30.92 -30.98
N ASN A 36 29.68 30.95 -32.15
CA ASN A 36 29.01 29.77 -32.67
C ASN A 36 30.06 28.66 -32.82
N THR A 37 29.65 27.41 -32.57
CA THR A 37 30.52 26.20 -32.55
C THR A 37 31.52 26.08 -31.39
N SER A 38 31.62 27.05 -30.47
CA SER A 38 32.49 26.98 -29.28
C SER A 38 31.98 26.06 -28.15
N GLY A 39 30.93 25.26 -28.37
CA GLY A 39 30.47 24.26 -27.39
C GLY A 39 29.50 24.76 -26.30
N LYS A 40 28.86 25.92 -26.46
CA LYS A 40 27.84 26.42 -25.48
C LYS A 40 26.72 25.41 -25.20
N SER A 41 26.10 24.90 -26.26
CA SER A 41 25.04 23.91 -26.15
C SER A 41 25.56 22.61 -25.55
N THR A 42 26.82 22.25 -25.81
CA THR A 42 27.48 21.10 -25.18
C THR A 42 27.54 21.27 -23.67
N CYS A 43 27.95 22.44 -23.16
CA CYS A 43 28.00 22.70 -21.72
C CYS A 43 26.62 22.55 -21.05
N LEU A 44 25.58 23.13 -21.66
CA LEU A 44 24.21 23.01 -21.15
C LEU A 44 23.70 21.56 -21.15
N LEU A 45 23.97 20.81 -22.22
CA LEU A 45 23.60 19.39 -22.30
C LEU A 45 24.42 18.52 -21.35
N SER A 46 25.68 18.88 -21.06
CA SER A 46 26.53 18.20 -20.09
C SER A 46 25.98 18.32 -18.68
N ILE A 47 25.48 19.49 -18.28
CA ILE A 47 24.78 19.68 -17.00
C ILE A 47 23.60 18.71 -16.92
N LEU A 48 22.78 18.67 -17.98
CA LEU A 48 21.61 17.81 -18.00
C LEU A 48 21.97 16.31 -17.91
N TYR A 49 23.01 15.93 -18.63
CA TYR A 49 23.53 14.56 -18.64
C TYR A 49 24.07 14.17 -17.26
N ALA A 50 24.84 15.04 -16.60
CA ALA A 50 25.33 14.81 -15.25
C ALA A 50 24.17 14.66 -14.24
N LEU A 51 23.11 15.45 -14.38
CA LEU A 51 21.90 15.32 -13.57
C LEU A 51 21.04 14.09 -13.90
N GLY A 52 21.38 13.26 -14.89
CA GLY A 52 20.61 12.06 -15.19
C GLY A 52 19.27 12.30 -15.90
N LEU A 53 19.06 13.53 -16.37
CA LEU A 53 17.78 14.01 -16.90
C LEU A 53 17.77 14.05 -18.44
N ASP A 54 18.75 13.40 -19.08
CA ASP A 54 18.84 13.22 -20.53
C ASP A 54 17.59 12.57 -21.14
N GLY A 55 16.81 11.86 -20.33
CA GLY A 55 15.52 11.30 -20.73
C GLY A 55 14.48 12.31 -21.18
N MET A 56 14.57 13.57 -20.76
CA MET A 56 13.63 14.57 -21.25
C MET A 56 13.78 14.80 -22.76
N LEU A 57 14.98 14.57 -23.30
CA LEU A 57 15.30 14.81 -24.72
C LEU A 57 14.85 13.64 -25.62
N GLY A 58 14.57 12.48 -25.03
CA GLY A 58 14.03 11.34 -25.77
C GLY A 58 14.23 9.97 -25.11
N PRO A 59 13.70 8.90 -25.74
CA PRO A 59 13.79 7.54 -25.22
C PRO A 59 15.19 6.92 -25.37
N SER A 60 16.09 7.53 -26.15
CA SER A 60 17.44 7.02 -26.37
C SER A 60 18.26 7.01 -25.08
N HIS A 61 19.00 5.92 -24.86
CA HIS A 61 19.98 5.80 -23.77
C HIS A 61 21.40 6.19 -24.19
N ASN A 62 21.59 6.65 -25.44
CA ASN A 62 22.88 7.21 -25.86
C ASN A 62 23.03 8.63 -25.30
N PRO A 63 24.25 9.03 -24.88
CA PRO A 63 24.49 10.40 -24.42
C PRO A 63 24.05 11.40 -25.50
N PRO A 64 23.19 12.38 -25.18
CA PRO A 64 22.67 13.36 -26.13
C PRO A 64 23.69 14.49 -26.37
N LEU A 65 24.97 14.14 -26.53
CA LEU A 65 26.08 15.08 -26.60
C LEU A 65 26.75 15.03 -28.00
N PRO A 66 27.33 16.15 -28.47
CA PRO A 66 27.95 16.19 -29.79
C PRO A 66 29.22 15.32 -29.93
N PRO A 67 29.65 15.00 -31.17
CA PRO A 67 30.85 14.21 -31.45
C PRO A 67 32.14 14.68 -30.77
N VAL A 68 32.24 15.97 -30.45
CA VAL A 68 33.41 16.57 -29.78
C VAL A 68 33.74 15.95 -28.42
N VAL A 69 32.74 15.37 -27.74
CA VAL A 69 32.93 14.67 -26.46
C VAL A 69 32.67 13.17 -26.57
N THR A 70 32.24 12.64 -27.71
CA THR A 70 31.90 11.21 -27.86
C THR A 70 32.79 10.48 -28.87
N GLU A 71 33.32 11.15 -29.88
CA GLU A 71 34.00 10.49 -31.00
C GLU A 71 35.34 11.13 -31.31
N ARG A 72 35.34 12.41 -31.68
CA ARG A 72 36.50 13.09 -32.25
C ARG A 72 36.53 14.55 -31.82
N LEU A 73 37.71 15.03 -31.46
CA LEU A 73 37.96 16.42 -31.10
C LEU A 73 38.93 17.02 -32.12
N GLU A 74 38.56 18.16 -32.69
CA GLU A 74 39.41 18.92 -33.61
C GLU A 74 40.13 20.04 -32.86
N TYR A 75 41.46 20.06 -32.93
CA TYR A 75 42.27 21.12 -32.32
C TYR A 75 43.49 21.40 -33.21
N ASN A 76 43.76 22.68 -33.48
CA ASN A 76 44.86 23.13 -34.36
C ASN A 76 44.90 22.42 -35.74
N ASN A 77 43.74 22.21 -36.36
CA ASN A 77 43.56 21.48 -37.63
C ASN A 77 43.94 19.99 -37.61
N GLU A 78 44.16 19.40 -36.42
CA GLU A 78 44.32 17.97 -36.24
C GLU A 78 43.09 17.35 -35.57
N VAL A 79 42.77 16.13 -35.98
CA VAL A 79 41.63 15.37 -35.45
C VAL A 79 42.17 14.32 -34.48
N TYR A 80 41.77 14.44 -33.21
CA TYR A 80 42.10 13.47 -32.18
C TYR A 80 40.90 12.60 -31.83
N ASN A 81 41.11 11.29 -31.71
CA ASN A 81 40.06 10.39 -31.26
C ASN A 81 39.86 10.54 -29.75
N VAL A 82 38.60 10.62 -29.33
CA VAL A 82 38.21 10.64 -27.91
C VAL A 82 38.35 9.23 -27.36
N ILE A 83 39.23 9.06 -26.36
CA ILE A 83 39.45 7.81 -25.64
C ILE A 83 38.43 7.71 -24.50
N GLU A 84 38.39 8.74 -23.65
CA GLU A 84 37.48 8.85 -22.50
C GLU A 84 36.93 10.27 -22.39
N SER A 85 35.72 10.41 -21.88
CA SER A 85 35.12 11.71 -21.60
C SER A 85 34.15 11.66 -20.43
N GLU A 86 34.19 12.67 -19.58
CA GLU A 86 33.51 12.69 -18.29
C GLU A 86 32.99 14.10 -17.99
N VAL A 87 31.84 14.17 -17.32
CA VAL A 87 31.28 15.42 -16.78
C VAL A 87 31.30 15.34 -15.26
N PHE A 88 31.79 16.40 -14.64
CA PHE A 88 31.67 16.68 -13.22
C PHE A 88 30.77 17.89 -13.03
N LEU A 89 29.85 17.81 -12.07
CA LEU A 89 28.91 18.86 -11.73
C LEU A 89 28.84 18.99 -10.22
N GLU A 90 29.23 20.14 -9.70
CA GLU A 90 29.06 20.49 -8.29
C GLU A 90 27.73 21.21 -8.12
N ILE A 91 26.86 20.65 -7.27
CA ILE A 91 25.51 21.18 -7.01
C ILE A 91 25.31 21.39 -5.52
N SER A 92 24.50 22.39 -5.18
CA SER A 92 24.11 22.69 -3.81
C SER A 92 22.60 22.84 -3.69
N ASN A 93 22.06 22.42 -2.55
CA ASN A 93 20.67 22.69 -2.16
C ASN A 93 20.55 23.94 -1.25
N GLY A 94 21.66 24.66 -1.03
CA GLY A 94 21.77 25.80 -0.11
C GLY A 94 22.31 25.44 1.29
N SER A 95 22.26 24.17 1.71
CA SER A 95 22.88 23.68 2.96
C SER A 95 24.07 22.77 2.68
N ASP A 96 23.86 21.79 1.81
CA ASP A 96 24.81 20.76 1.45
C ASP A 96 25.32 20.99 0.03
N VAL A 97 26.53 20.49 -0.24
CA VAL A 97 27.14 20.51 -1.56
C VAL A 97 27.54 19.08 -1.91
N VAL A 98 27.22 18.65 -3.12
CA VAL A 98 27.60 17.34 -3.63
C VAL A 98 28.21 17.49 -5.03
N THR A 99 29.19 16.64 -5.33
CA THR A 99 29.79 16.57 -6.65
C THR A 99 29.30 15.31 -7.35
N VAL A 100 28.79 15.48 -8.56
CA VAL A 100 28.25 14.42 -9.40
C VAL A 100 29.19 14.21 -10.57
N LYS A 101 29.61 12.97 -10.81
CA LYS A 101 30.37 12.58 -12.01
C LYS A 101 29.58 11.57 -12.82
N ARG A 102 29.56 11.78 -14.14
CA ARG A 102 29.03 10.79 -15.09
C ARG A 102 29.95 10.69 -16.29
N GLN A 103 30.38 9.46 -16.59
CA GLN A 103 31.20 9.18 -17.77
C GLN A 103 30.32 9.16 -19.03
N ILE A 104 30.72 9.91 -20.05
CA ILE A 104 30.05 9.99 -21.36
C ILE A 104 30.57 8.86 -22.25
N LYS A 105 31.90 8.71 -22.32
CA LYS A 105 32.58 7.64 -23.05
C LYS A 105 33.73 7.10 -22.21
N GLY A 106 33.86 5.79 -22.18
CA GLY A 106 34.92 5.08 -21.50
C GLY A 106 34.47 3.67 -21.13
N ASN A 107 35.08 3.12 -20.09
CA ASN A 107 34.83 1.74 -19.64
C ASN A 107 33.65 1.60 -18.65
N GLN A 108 33.23 2.70 -18.01
CA GLN A 108 32.13 2.72 -17.04
C GLN A 108 30.78 2.68 -17.76
N ASP A 109 29.81 1.95 -17.18
CA ASP A 109 28.46 1.91 -17.74
C ASP A 109 27.79 3.30 -17.64
N ARG A 110 27.19 3.75 -18.75
CA ARG A 110 26.47 5.02 -18.91
C ARG A 110 25.32 5.23 -17.91
N HIS A 111 24.83 4.16 -17.29
CA HIS A 111 23.77 4.14 -16.30
C HIS A 111 24.27 4.34 -14.87
N LEU A 112 25.58 4.50 -14.68
CA LEU A 112 26.17 4.75 -13.37
C LEU A 112 26.48 6.23 -13.20
N VAL A 113 26.24 6.73 -11.99
CA VAL A 113 26.56 8.09 -11.56
C VAL A 113 27.33 8.00 -10.26
N ASP A 114 28.51 8.59 -10.22
CA ASP A 114 29.32 8.69 -9.01
C ASP A 114 28.96 9.99 -8.29
N VAL A 115 28.77 9.92 -6.97
CA VAL A 115 28.43 11.08 -6.15
C VAL A 115 29.38 11.14 -4.97
N TRP A 116 29.95 12.32 -4.74
CA TRP A 116 30.72 12.66 -3.55
C TRP A 116 29.94 13.62 -2.67
N ASP A 117 29.85 13.31 -1.38
CA ASP A 117 29.23 14.15 -0.35
C ASP A 117 30.16 15.34 0.00
N GLY A 118 30.39 16.23 -0.97
CA GLY A 118 31.12 17.48 -0.79
C GLY A 118 31.57 18.18 -2.09
N PRO A 119 32.16 19.39 -1.97
CA PRO A 119 32.62 20.20 -3.10
C PRO A 119 34.00 19.74 -3.61
N MET A 120 34.04 18.62 -4.31
CA MET A 120 35.29 18.02 -4.79
C MET A 120 35.99 18.88 -5.85
N LEU A 121 35.26 19.67 -6.65
CA LEU A 121 35.87 20.54 -7.64
C LEU A 121 36.47 21.79 -6.98
N THR A 122 35.71 22.42 -6.08
CA THR A 122 36.15 23.64 -5.39
C THR A 122 37.17 23.36 -4.28
N SER A 123 37.15 22.17 -3.65
CA SER A 123 38.01 21.80 -2.53
C SER A 123 38.54 20.35 -2.65
N PRO A 124 39.44 20.08 -3.60
CA PRO A 124 39.87 18.72 -3.96
C PRO A 124 40.69 17.98 -2.88
N ASN A 125 41.21 18.69 -1.87
CA ASN A 125 42.13 18.11 -0.89
C ASN A 125 41.44 17.39 0.28
N SER A 126 40.11 17.35 0.32
CA SER A 126 39.37 16.68 1.39
C SER A 126 38.94 15.28 0.98
N SER A 127 38.91 14.34 1.92
CA SER A 127 38.35 13.01 1.68
C SER A 127 36.82 13.09 1.81
N TYR A 128 36.12 12.97 0.69
CA TYR A 128 34.66 12.95 0.64
C TYR A 128 34.13 11.52 0.57
N ARG A 129 32.97 11.30 1.18
CA ARG A 129 32.28 10.01 1.06
C ARG A 129 31.80 9.86 -0.38
N HIS A 130 32.15 8.73 -1.00
CA HIS A 130 31.77 8.39 -2.36
C HIS A 130 30.69 7.31 -2.38
N LYS A 131 29.71 7.46 -3.28
CA LYS A 131 28.63 6.49 -3.52
C LYS A 131 28.26 6.43 -4.99
N ASN A 132 27.84 5.25 -5.42
CA ASN A 132 27.43 4.98 -6.79
C ASN A 132 25.91 4.82 -6.88
N TYR A 133 25.30 5.47 -7.86
CA TYR A 133 23.88 5.45 -8.12
C TYR A 133 23.57 5.00 -9.55
N VAL A 134 22.38 4.43 -9.73
CA VAL A 134 21.88 3.97 -11.02
C VAL A 134 20.87 4.96 -11.59
N VAL A 135 21.06 5.32 -12.86
CA VAL A 135 20.24 6.28 -13.59
C VAL A 135 19.65 5.67 -14.86
N ARG A 136 18.49 6.17 -15.30
CA ARG A 136 17.80 5.73 -16.53
C ARG A 136 17.53 4.20 -16.56
N ARG A 137 17.31 3.56 -15.40
CA ARG A 137 16.88 2.16 -15.26
C ARG A 137 15.58 2.07 -14.47
N THR A 138 14.95 0.91 -14.54
CA THR A 138 13.72 0.64 -13.77
C THR A 138 14.00 0.76 -12.27
N GLY A 139 13.22 1.59 -11.60
CA GLY A 139 13.42 1.87 -10.17
C GLY A 139 14.43 2.99 -9.85
N SER A 140 15.08 3.62 -10.83
CA SER A 140 16.00 4.75 -10.58
C SER A 140 15.35 5.96 -9.89
N ALA A 141 14.01 6.10 -9.96
CA ALA A 141 13.27 7.16 -9.30
C ALA A 141 12.68 6.77 -7.93
N THR A 142 12.69 5.47 -7.58
CA THR A 142 11.99 4.96 -6.39
C THR A 142 12.87 4.17 -5.44
N ARG A 143 13.91 3.50 -5.93
CA ARG A 143 14.84 2.67 -5.12
C ARG A 143 15.94 3.53 -4.50
N GLU A 144 16.49 3.06 -3.38
CA GLU A 144 17.60 3.74 -2.66
C GLU A 144 18.85 3.91 -3.52
N ILE A 145 19.13 2.96 -4.41
CA ILE A 145 20.25 3.04 -5.38
C ILE A 145 19.98 3.99 -6.54
N GLY A 146 18.79 4.57 -6.64
CA GLY A 146 18.36 5.38 -7.77
C GLY A 146 18.84 6.82 -7.68
N PHE A 147 19.53 7.31 -8.73
CA PHE A 147 20.05 8.68 -8.74
C PHE A 147 18.92 9.74 -8.72
N ASN A 148 17.83 9.50 -9.44
CA ASN A 148 16.69 10.43 -9.47
C ASN A 148 15.98 10.49 -8.10
N ARG A 149 15.97 9.38 -7.34
CA ARG A 149 15.47 9.43 -5.96
C ARG A 149 16.37 10.30 -5.09
N PHE A 150 17.68 10.07 -5.13
CA PHE A 150 18.66 10.85 -4.38
C PHE A 150 18.54 12.35 -4.71
N LEU A 151 18.48 12.72 -5.98
CA LEU A 151 18.39 14.12 -6.41
C LEU A 151 17.07 14.77 -5.98
N ALA A 152 15.94 14.03 -6.00
CA ALA A 152 14.68 14.53 -5.47
C ALA A 152 14.73 14.77 -3.95
N GLU A 153 15.31 13.84 -3.19
CA GLU A 153 15.52 13.97 -1.74
C GLU A 153 16.47 15.14 -1.42
N PHE A 154 17.54 15.31 -2.19
CA PHE A 154 18.51 16.41 -2.07
C PHE A 154 17.85 17.79 -2.24
N MET A 155 16.92 17.92 -3.19
CA MET A 155 16.14 19.16 -3.39
C MET A 155 14.98 19.32 -2.38
N GLY A 156 14.67 18.28 -1.60
CA GLY A 156 13.51 18.21 -0.71
C GLY A 156 12.17 18.09 -1.46
N TRP A 157 12.18 17.55 -2.68
CA TRP A 157 10.97 17.36 -3.49
C TRP A 157 10.23 16.08 -3.11
N LYS A 158 8.92 16.20 -2.87
CA LYS A 158 8.01 15.06 -2.69
C LYS A 158 7.20 14.86 -3.96
N LEU A 159 7.73 14.05 -4.88
CA LEU A 159 7.11 13.82 -6.18
C LEU A 159 5.78 13.06 -6.02
N PRO A 160 4.68 13.50 -6.65
CA PRO A 160 3.38 12.83 -6.55
C PRO A 160 3.34 11.54 -7.39
N THR A 161 2.44 10.63 -7.03
CA THR A 161 2.09 9.48 -7.88
C THR A 161 1.06 9.91 -8.93
N VAL A 162 1.26 9.47 -10.17
CA VAL A 162 0.43 9.81 -11.33
C VAL A 162 0.10 8.55 -12.13
N SER A 163 -1.06 8.54 -12.77
CA SER A 163 -1.51 7.39 -13.56
C SER A 163 -0.96 7.44 -14.98
N LYS A 164 -0.52 6.29 -15.47
CA LYS A 164 -0.24 6.07 -16.89
C LYS A 164 -1.53 5.82 -17.69
N TYR A 165 -1.41 5.83 -19.02
CA TYR A 165 -2.51 5.44 -19.92
C TYR A 165 -2.99 4.00 -19.73
N ASN A 166 -2.11 3.08 -19.28
CA ASN A 166 -2.45 1.69 -18.98
C ASN A 166 -3.13 1.50 -17.60
N GLY A 167 -3.31 2.59 -16.82
CA GLY A 167 -3.89 2.54 -15.48
C GLY A 167 -2.92 2.24 -14.36
N GLU A 168 -1.65 1.95 -14.65
CA GLU A 168 -0.61 1.80 -13.61
C GLU A 168 -0.28 3.15 -12.97
N GLU A 169 -0.06 3.15 -11.66
CA GLU A 169 0.44 4.32 -10.94
C GLU A 169 1.98 4.32 -10.92
N VAL A 170 2.56 5.46 -11.29
CA VAL A 170 4.01 5.69 -11.27
C VAL A 170 4.34 7.02 -10.62
N LEU A 171 5.55 7.18 -10.11
CA LEU A 171 6.02 8.47 -9.61
C LEU A 171 6.13 9.47 -10.78
N LEU A 172 5.81 10.74 -10.54
CA LEU A 172 6.06 11.82 -11.51
C LEU A 172 7.58 11.99 -11.68
N TYR A 173 8.11 11.51 -12.79
CA TYR A 173 9.53 11.54 -13.07
C TYR A 173 10.06 12.97 -13.21
N MET A 174 11.24 13.26 -12.67
CA MET A 174 11.85 14.59 -12.79
C MET A 174 12.13 14.97 -14.25
N GLU A 175 12.37 13.99 -15.13
CA GLU A 175 12.49 14.20 -16.58
C GLU A 175 11.23 14.85 -17.20
N THR A 176 10.08 14.80 -16.53
CA THR A 176 8.86 15.51 -16.97
C THR A 176 8.76 16.93 -16.45
N ILE A 177 9.46 17.27 -15.37
CA ILE A 177 9.42 18.59 -14.71
C ILE A 177 10.44 19.54 -15.33
N PHE A 178 11.66 19.06 -15.55
CA PHE A 178 12.76 19.87 -16.08
C PHE A 178 12.52 20.51 -17.46
N PRO A 179 11.67 19.98 -18.36
CA PRO A 179 11.23 20.71 -19.55
C PRO A 179 10.71 22.13 -19.30
N LEU A 180 10.18 22.44 -18.10
CA LEU A 180 9.74 23.78 -17.72
C LEU A 180 10.84 24.64 -17.10
N LEU A 181 11.92 24.02 -16.61
CA LEU A 181 13.04 24.69 -15.94
C LEU A 181 14.26 24.87 -16.87
N PHE A 182 14.31 24.13 -17.97
CA PHE A 182 15.41 24.10 -18.92
C PHE A 182 14.90 24.37 -20.33
N VAL A 183 15.49 25.34 -21.01
CA VAL A 183 15.13 25.73 -22.38
C VAL A 183 16.35 25.53 -23.29
N GLU A 184 16.21 24.66 -24.28
CA GLU A 184 17.25 24.33 -25.26
C GLU A 184 17.00 25.05 -26.60
N GLN A 185 18.06 25.29 -27.39
CA GLN A 185 17.98 26.11 -28.60
C GLN A 185 17.17 25.47 -29.74
N LYS A 186 17.29 24.16 -30.00
CA LYS A 186 16.65 23.48 -31.12
C LYS A 186 15.15 23.28 -30.93
N HIS A 187 14.69 22.99 -29.71
CA HIS A 187 13.29 22.65 -29.46
C HIS A 187 12.61 23.53 -28.40
N GLY A 188 13.33 24.43 -27.72
CA GLY A 188 12.81 25.19 -26.59
C GLY A 188 11.85 26.33 -26.95
N TRP A 189 11.90 26.85 -28.18
CA TRP A 189 11.16 28.06 -28.57
C TRP A 189 9.84 27.81 -29.32
N SER A 190 9.61 26.60 -29.84
CA SER A 190 8.47 26.34 -30.75
C SER A 190 7.18 25.94 -30.02
N ASP A 191 7.24 25.10 -28.99
CA ASP A 191 6.08 24.78 -28.13
C ASP A 191 6.54 24.29 -26.74
N LEU A 192 5.90 24.77 -25.68
CA LEU A 192 6.15 24.32 -24.31
C LEU A 192 5.62 22.89 -24.10
N ARG A 193 4.53 22.53 -24.77
CA ARG A 193 3.84 21.23 -24.60
C ARG A 193 4.49 20.08 -25.35
N SER A 194 5.19 20.36 -26.45
CA SER A 194 5.91 19.35 -27.22
C SER A 194 7.17 18.82 -26.52
N ARG A 195 7.59 19.46 -25.41
CA ARG A 195 8.79 19.10 -24.64
C ARG A 195 8.58 17.98 -23.62
N PHE A 196 7.34 17.61 -23.31
CA PHE A 196 7.10 16.54 -22.34
C PHE A 196 7.40 15.17 -22.95
N PRO A 197 8.19 14.31 -22.28
CA PRO A 197 8.52 12.98 -22.79
C PRO A 197 7.29 12.06 -22.82
N THR A 198 6.60 12.02 -23.95
CA THR A 198 5.36 11.23 -24.15
C THR A 198 5.59 9.72 -24.09
N TYR A 199 6.82 9.27 -24.36
CA TYR A 199 7.21 7.85 -24.28
C TYR A 199 7.07 7.27 -22.85
N LEU A 200 7.00 8.12 -21.81
CA LEU A 200 6.74 7.68 -20.43
C LEU A 200 5.28 7.29 -20.19
N GLN A 201 4.39 7.57 -21.14
CA GLN A 201 2.96 7.20 -21.14
C GLN A 201 2.19 7.67 -19.91
N ILE A 202 2.60 8.77 -19.29
CA ILE A 202 1.87 9.41 -18.18
C ILE A 202 0.67 10.16 -18.75
N LYS A 203 -0.49 10.03 -18.10
CA LYS A 203 -1.71 10.72 -18.51
C LYS A 203 -1.66 12.20 -18.08
N ASP A 204 -2.04 13.10 -18.97
CA ASP A 204 -2.14 14.55 -18.72
C ASP A 204 -0.88 15.17 -18.08
N VAL A 205 0.32 14.79 -18.58
CA VAL A 205 1.63 15.15 -17.99
C VAL A 205 1.77 16.65 -17.73
N SER A 206 1.39 17.48 -18.70
CA SER A 206 1.51 18.94 -18.59
C SER A 206 0.74 19.50 -17.39
N HIS A 207 -0.50 19.02 -17.16
CA HIS A 207 -1.30 19.43 -16.02
C HIS A 207 -0.66 18.99 -14.71
N ARG A 208 -0.18 17.75 -14.62
CA ARG A 208 0.45 17.21 -13.40
C ARG A 208 1.72 17.94 -13.02
N VAL A 209 2.55 18.28 -14.01
CA VAL A 209 3.79 19.02 -13.77
C VAL A 209 3.49 20.45 -13.31
N ILE A 210 2.53 21.14 -13.94
CA ILE A 210 2.13 22.50 -13.54
C ILE A 210 1.52 22.48 -12.13
N GLU A 211 0.64 21.50 -11.83
CA GLU A 211 0.09 21.31 -10.49
C GLU A 211 1.20 21.15 -9.45
N PHE A 212 2.23 20.35 -9.75
CA PHE A 212 3.36 20.15 -8.85
C PHE A 212 4.19 21.43 -8.64
N ILE A 213 4.61 22.12 -9.71
CA ILE A 213 5.46 23.31 -9.61
C ILE A 213 4.73 24.46 -8.89
N CYS A 214 3.45 24.64 -9.17
CA CYS A 214 2.64 25.68 -8.54
C CYS A 214 2.09 25.28 -7.16
N ALA A 215 2.44 24.09 -6.65
CA ALA A 215 1.93 23.53 -5.40
C ALA A 215 0.39 23.57 -5.30
N LEU A 216 -0.29 23.11 -6.35
CA LEU A 216 -1.75 23.07 -6.43
C LEU A 216 -2.30 21.73 -5.93
N ASP A 217 -3.29 21.79 -5.04
CA ASP A 217 -3.91 20.60 -4.43
C ASP A 217 -5.01 19.97 -5.30
N ALA A 218 -5.07 20.29 -6.59
CA ALA A 218 -6.14 19.83 -7.48
C ALA A 218 -6.25 18.31 -7.55
N GLN A 219 -5.11 17.60 -7.58
CA GLN A 219 -5.08 16.14 -7.54
C GLN A 219 -5.58 15.58 -6.22
N GLU A 220 -5.14 16.14 -5.09
CA GLU A 220 -5.60 15.69 -3.78
C GLU A 220 -7.12 15.87 -3.64
N ILE A 221 -7.63 17.02 -4.10
CA ILE A 221 -9.07 17.32 -4.10
C ILE A 221 -9.82 16.33 -4.99
N ALA A 222 -9.29 16.01 -6.18
CA ALA A 222 -9.89 15.04 -7.08
C ALA A 222 -9.95 13.63 -6.44
N THR A 223 -8.86 13.18 -5.83
CA THR A 223 -8.80 11.89 -5.13
C THR A 223 -9.74 11.85 -3.92
N LYS A 224 -9.74 12.90 -3.09
CA LYS A 224 -10.67 13.05 -1.96
C LYS A 224 -12.12 13.00 -2.43
N LYS A 225 -12.45 13.65 -3.55
CA LYS A 225 -13.79 13.62 -4.16
C LYS A 225 -14.21 12.22 -4.60
N ILE A 226 -13.29 11.44 -5.21
CA ILE A 226 -13.58 10.06 -5.61
C ILE A 226 -13.84 9.19 -4.37
N LEU A 227 -12.99 9.28 -3.34
CA LEU A 227 -13.15 8.52 -2.09
C LEU A 227 -14.45 8.88 -1.38
N LEU A 228 -14.81 10.17 -1.31
CA LEU A 228 -16.07 10.61 -0.72
C LEU A 228 -17.28 10.08 -1.49
N LYS A 229 -17.24 10.06 -2.83
CA LYS A 229 -18.30 9.45 -3.64
C LYS A 229 -18.44 7.95 -3.42
N GLN A 230 -17.32 7.24 -3.25
CA GLN A 230 -17.35 5.80 -2.93
C GLN A 230 -17.98 5.55 -1.56
N LYS A 231 -17.59 6.35 -0.55
CA LYS A 231 -18.19 6.29 0.80
C LYS A 231 -19.69 6.62 0.77
N GLU A 232 -20.08 7.66 0.04
CA GLU A 232 -21.49 8.01 -0.15
C GLU A 232 -22.28 6.83 -0.74
N ARG A 233 -21.73 6.18 -1.77
CA ARG A 233 -22.36 5.00 -2.38
C ARG A 233 -22.50 3.83 -1.41
N GLN A 234 -21.45 3.54 -0.64
CA GLN A 234 -21.48 2.49 0.37
C GLN A 234 -22.52 2.77 1.47
N ILE A 235 -22.65 4.02 1.92
CA ILE A 235 -23.67 4.40 2.90
C ILE A 235 -25.07 4.23 2.30
N LYS A 236 -25.29 4.61 1.04
CA LYS A 236 -26.56 4.39 0.33
C LYS A 236 -26.91 2.92 0.20
N ASP A 237 -25.95 2.07 -0.15
CA ASP A 237 -26.16 0.62 -0.30
C ASP A 237 -26.48 -0.06 1.05
N ASN A 238 -25.77 0.34 2.12
CA ASN A 238 -26.04 -0.13 3.47
C ASN A 238 -27.43 0.33 3.94
N TRP A 239 -27.78 1.59 3.72
CA TRP A 239 -29.08 2.15 4.05
C TRP A 239 -30.20 1.37 3.35
N GLN A 240 -30.08 1.13 2.05
CA GLN A 240 -31.06 0.35 1.29
C GLN A 240 -31.19 -1.09 1.79
N THR A 241 -30.12 -1.68 2.32
CA THR A 241 -30.15 -3.02 2.90
C THR A 241 -30.95 -3.02 4.20
N ILE A 242 -30.71 -2.05 5.09
CA ILE A 242 -31.49 -1.87 6.33
C ILE A 242 -32.96 -1.59 6.00
N VAL A 243 -33.27 -0.70 5.05
CA VAL A 243 -34.64 -0.42 4.62
C VAL A 243 -35.34 -1.69 4.15
N ARG A 244 -34.66 -2.54 3.35
CA ARG A 244 -35.21 -3.80 2.87
C ARG A 244 -35.46 -4.78 4.02
N GLU A 245 -34.56 -4.87 4.99
CA GLU A 245 -34.74 -5.71 6.18
C GLU A 245 -35.91 -5.22 7.03
N CYS A 246 -36.01 -3.91 7.29
CA CYS A 246 -37.14 -3.32 8.01
C CYS A 246 -38.47 -3.61 7.29
N ASN A 247 -38.53 -3.44 5.97
CA ASN A 247 -39.72 -3.75 5.18
C ASN A 247 -40.06 -5.24 5.22
N ARG A 248 -39.08 -6.14 5.13
CA ARG A 248 -39.29 -7.59 5.27
C ARG A 248 -39.85 -7.95 6.65
N LEU A 249 -39.34 -7.30 7.70
CA LEU A 249 -39.80 -7.45 9.08
C LEU A 249 -41.19 -6.84 9.31
N ALA A 250 -41.59 -5.81 8.57
CA ALA A 250 -42.95 -5.27 8.62
C ALA A 250 -43.93 -6.19 7.88
N GLN A 251 -43.53 -6.71 6.71
CA GLN A 251 -44.32 -7.67 5.93
C GLN A 251 -44.63 -8.95 6.69
N SER A 252 -43.73 -9.42 7.58
CA SER A 252 -44.01 -10.62 8.39
C SER A 252 -45.15 -10.43 9.40
N ILE A 253 -45.62 -9.20 9.62
CA ILE A 253 -46.71 -8.83 10.53
C ILE A 253 -47.90 -8.28 9.71
N ASP A 254 -47.93 -8.47 8.39
CA ASP A 254 -48.90 -7.84 7.47
C ASP A 254 -48.93 -6.30 7.58
N GLY A 255 -47.79 -5.71 7.96
CA GLY A 255 -47.62 -4.27 8.11
C GLY A 255 -46.75 -3.65 7.03
N PHE A 256 -46.89 -2.34 6.86
CA PHE A 256 -46.06 -1.51 6.00
C PHE A 256 -45.53 -0.30 6.77
N ILE A 257 -44.34 0.18 6.41
CA ILE A 257 -43.72 1.35 7.04
C ILE A 257 -44.06 2.58 6.21
N GLU A 258 -44.88 3.49 6.74
CA GLU A 258 -45.11 4.80 6.13
C GLU A 258 -43.97 5.77 6.50
N ASN A 259 -43.64 6.67 5.59
CA ASN A 259 -42.65 7.76 5.78
C ASN A 259 -41.19 7.31 6.05
N PHE A 260 -40.82 6.08 5.73
CA PHE A 260 -39.42 5.66 5.79
C PHE A 260 -38.61 6.23 4.60
N PRO A 261 -37.52 6.99 4.83
CA PRO A 261 -36.78 7.58 3.72
C PRO A 261 -35.98 6.52 2.95
N GLN A 262 -36.10 6.53 1.61
CA GLN A 262 -35.38 5.58 0.75
C GLN A 262 -33.88 5.89 0.61
N GLU A 263 -33.50 7.15 0.84
CA GLU A 263 -32.10 7.58 0.90
C GLU A 263 -31.76 8.08 2.31
N PRO A 264 -30.51 7.90 2.76
CA PRO A 264 -30.05 8.44 4.03
C PRO A 264 -30.13 9.97 4.00
N LYS A 265 -30.93 10.55 4.89
CA LYS A 265 -31.03 12.01 5.07
C LYS A 265 -30.03 12.47 6.14
N SER A 266 -29.42 13.63 5.93
CA SER A 266 -28.50 14.24 6.91
C SER A 266 -29.20 14.70 8.19
N SER A 267 -30.50 15.02 8.11
CA SER A 267 -31.35 15.38 9.25
C SER A 267 -32.17 14.16 9.71
N TRP A 268 -31.86 13.66 10.91
CA TRP A 268 -32.63 12.59 11.58
C TRP A 268 -33.14 13.08 12.94
N PRO A 269 -34.41 12.83 13.29
CA PRO A 269 -35.44 12.07 12.57
C PRO A 269 -36.12 12.87 11.44
N PRO A 270 -36.55 12.23 10.34
CA PRO A 270 -37.32 12.90 9.29
C PRO A 270 -38.70 13.28 9.82
N LEU A 271 -39.19 14.46 9.40
CA LEU A 271 -40.57 14.87 9.56
C LEU A 271 -41.26 14.72 8.20
N PRO A 272 -42.38 13.98 8.08
CA PRO A 272 -43.08 13.19 9.10
C PRO A 272 -42.30 11.95 9.58
N TYR A 273 -42.51 11.56 10.85
CA TYR A 273 -41.84 10.42 11.47
C TYR A 273 -42.21 9.09 10.78
N PRO A 274 -41.26 8.15 10.65
CA PRO A 274 -41.58 6.82 10.14
C PRO A 274 -42.46 6.09 11.15
N GLN A 275 -43.59 5.56 10.68
CA GLN A 275 -44.53 4.80 11.49
C GLN A 275 -44.84 3.47 10.81
N ILE A 276 -44.98 2.42 11.60
CA ILE A 276 -45.36 1.11 11.10
C ILE A 276 -46.87 0.95 11.29
N VAL A 277 -47.56 0.69 10.19
CA VAL A 277 -49.01 0.55 10.10
C VAL A 277 -49.33 -0.91 9.77
N ILE A 278 -50.28 -1.50 10.48
CA ILE A 278 -50.77 -2.86 10.26
C ILE A 278 -52.15 -2.75 9.59
N ASN A 279 -52.44 -3.61 8.62
CA ASN A 279 -53.73 -3.65 7.97
C ASN A 279 -54.61 -4.74 8.61
N LYS A 280 -55.72 -4.35 9.25
CA LYS A 280 -56.63 -5.26 9.95
C LYS A 280 -58.07 -4.93 9.52
N GLU A 281 -58.74 -5.87 8.85
CA GLU A 281 -60.15 -5.74 8.43
C GLU A 281 -60.50 -4.39 7.74
N ASP A 282 -59.70 -3.98 6.75
CA ASP A 282 -59.81 -2.71 5.99
C ASP A 282 -59.55 -1.41 6.79
N LEU A 283 -59.10 -1.50 8.04
CA LEU A 283 -58.67 -0.35 8.84
C LEU A 283 -57.15 -0.33 9.03
N LYS A 284 -56.55 0.83 8.77
CA LYS A 284 -55.12 1.12 9.03
C LYS A 284 -54.95 1.42 10.52
N VAL A 285 -54.29 0.53 11.26
CA VAL A 285 -54.06 0.69 12.70
C VAL A 285 -52.55 0.80 12.97
N THR A 286 -52.16 1.68 13.89
CA THR A 286 -50.73 1.85 14.24
C THR A 286 -50.28 0.69 15.13
N ILE A 287 -49.01 0.25 15.04
CA ILE A 287 -48.45 -0.78 15.95
C ILE A 287 -48.78 -0.51 17.43
N GLY A 288 -48.71 0.76 17.85
CA GLY A 288 -48.95 1.13 19.25
C GLY A 288 -50.37 0.82 19.72
N GLU A 289 -51.36 0.98 18.84
CA GLU A 289 -52.77 0.72 19.15
C GLU A 289 -53.04 -0.79 19.17
N GLU A 290 -52.44 -1.55 18.26
CA GLU A 290 -52.55 -3.02 18.21
C GLU A 290 -51.92 -3.68 19.45
N ILE A 291 -50.78 -3.17 19.94
CA ILE A 291 -50.16 -3.69 21.17
C ILE A 291 -51.10 -3.50 22.36
N VAL A 292 -51.74 -2.33 22.49
CA VAL A 292 -52.67 -2.06 23.59
C VAL A 292 -53.91 -2.95 23.50
N GLU A 293 -54.44 -3.17 22.29
CA GLU A 293 -55.58 -4.08 22.08
C GLU A 293 -55.23 -5.54 22.42
N LEU A 294 -54.03 -5.98 22.05
CA LEU A 294 -53.53 -7.32 22.35
C LEU A 294 -53.21 -7.51 23.84
N GLU A 295 -52.65 -6.50 24.52
CA GLU A 295 -52.45 -6.50 25.98
C GLU A 295 -53.79 -6.59 26.73
N GLN A 296 -54.81 -5.88 26.27
CA GLN A 296 -56.16 -5.98 26.82
C GLN A 296 -56.78 -7.36 26.60
N ARG A 297 -56.58 -7.98 25.43
CA ARG A 297 -57.02 -9.36 25.14
C ARG A 297 -56.29 -10.40 26.00
N LEU A 298 -54.99 -10.23 26.20
CA LEU A 298 -54.19 -11.09 27.07
C LEU A 298 -54.64 -11.00 28.52
N GLY A 299 -54.88 -9.79 29.04
CA GLY A 299 -55.39 -9.60 30.40
C GLY A 299 -56.76 -10.24 30.63
N LEU A 300 -57.61 -10.32 29.61
CA LEU A 300 -58.90 -11.01 29.69
C LEU A 300 -58.76 -12.54 29.70
N MET A 301 -57.71 -13.10 29.08
CA MET A 301 -57.45 -14.54 29.02
C MET A 301 -56.71 -15.09 30.24
N GLU A 302 -56.12 -14.24 31.08
CA GLU A 302 -55.49 -14.62 32.36
C GLU A 302 -56.51 -14.89 33.49
N TYR A 303 -57.78 -14.49 33.35
CA TYR A 303 -58.80 -14.59 34.40
C TYR A 303 -59.56 -15.93 34.50
N GLU A 304 -59.37 -16.88 33.58
CA GLU A 304 -59.97 -18.22 33.70
C GLU A 304 -58.99 -19.22 34.33
N ASN A 305 -59.31 -19.58 35.57
CA ASN A 305 -58.56 -20.49 36.43
C ASN A 305 -58.25 -21.86 35.79
N VAL A 306 -57.07 -22.38 36.11
CA VAL A 306 -56.71 -23.79 35.96
C VAL A 306 -56.41 -24.35 37.37
N PRO A 307 -56.78 -25.61 37.68
CA PRO A 307 -56.36 -26.30 38.89
C PRO A 307 -55.16 -27.25 38.67
N VAL A 308 -54.54 -27.60 39.79
CA VAL A 308 -53.21 -28.19 40.00
C VAL A 308 -53.18 -29.72 39.84
N VAL A 309 -52.08 -30.29 39.31
CA VAL A 309 -51.53 -31.57 39.78
C VAL A 309 -49.99 -31.56 39.69
N HIS A 310 -49.36 -32.13 40.72
CA HIS A 310 -47.93 -32.34 40.94
C HIS A 310 -47.45 -33.68 40.34
N GLU A 311 -46.21 -33.72 39.81
CA GLU A 311 -45.20 -34.82 39.86
C GLU A 311 -44.28 -34.85 38.62
N ILE A 312 -43.47 -33.80 38.35
CA ILE A 312 -42.28 -33.90 37.45
C ILE A 312 -41.07 -33.06 37.98
N VAL A 313 -41.19 -32.44 39.15
CA VAL A 313 -40.23 -31.38 39.59
C VAL A 313 -38.80 -31.89 39.79
N GLU A 314 -38.59 -33.11 40.28
CA GLU A 314 -37.25 -33.59 40.59
C GLU A 314 -36.47 -34.15 39.38
N GLU A 315 -37.15 -34.76 38.41
CA GLU A 315 -36.48 -35.19 37.16
C GLU A 315 -36.01 -33.99 36.33
N THR A 316 -36.82 -32.92 36.27
CA THR A 316 -36.47 -31.71 35.52
C THR A 316 -35.33 -30.93 36.18
N LYS A 317 -35.23 -30.92 37.52
CA LYS A 317 -34.07 -30.34 38.24
C LYS A 317 -32.77 -31.10 37.97
N GLN A 318 -32.81 -32.43 37.94
CA GLN A 318 -31.62 -33.23 37.60
C GLN A 318 -31.17 -33.02 36.15
N GLN A 319 -32.12 -32.90 35.21
CA GLN A 319 -31.81 -32.58 33.82
C GLN A 319 -31.24 -31.17 33.66
N LEU A 320 -31.74 -30.19 34.42
CA LEU A 320 -31.21 -28.82 34.42
C LEU A 320 -29.76 -28.78 34.89
N ASN A 321 -29.44 -29.40 36.04
CA ASN A 321 -28.07 -29.42 36.57
C ASN A 321 -27.07 -30.07 35.59
N LYS A 322 -27.46 -31.17 34.93
CA LYS A 322 -26.62 -31.80 33.89
C LYS A 322 -26.37 -30.87 32.70
N LYS A 323 -27.37 -30.11 32.27
CA LYS A 323 -27.25 -29.18 31.15
C LYS A 323 -26.42 -27.95 31.53
N GLU A 324 -26.53 -27.46 32.76
CA GLU A 324 -25.67 -26.38 33.29
C GLU A 324 -24.21 -26.81 33.39
N GLU A 325 -23.92 -28.03 33.86
CA GLU A 325 -22.57 -28.59 33.88
C GLU A 325 -21.99 -28.74 32.46
N GLN A 326 -22.80 -29.22 31.51
CA GLN A 326 -22.42 -29.28 30.09
C GLN A 326 -22.10 -27.90 29.51
N LEU A 327 -22.86 -26.87 29.87
CA LEU A 327 -22.62 -25.50 29.42
C LEU A 327 -21.30 -24.94 29.95
N VAL A 328 -20.99 -25.16 31.23
CA VAL A 328 -19.71 -24.72 31.83
C VAL A 328 -18.52 -25.36 31.11
N ASN A 329 -18.60 -26.67 30.81
CA ASN A 329 -17.56 -27.38 30.08
C ASN A 329 -17.34 -26.81 28.67
N ILE A 330 -18.42 -26.50 27.95
CA ILE A 330 -18.36 -25.90 26.61
C ILE A 330 -17.79 -24.47 26.68
N GLU A 331 -18.13 -23.69 27.69
CA GLU A 331 -17.58 -22.33 27.86
C GLU A 331 -16.08 -22.33 28.14
N ILE A 332 -15.57 -23.32 28.88
CA ILE A 332 -14.13 -23.52 29.09
C ILE A 332 -13.46 -23.87 27.75
N GLU A 333 -14.06 -24.77 26.96
CA GLU A 333 -13.54 -25.14 25.64
C GLU A 333 -13.48 -23.92 24.69
N ILE A 334 -14.52 -23.08 24.70
CA ILE A 334 -14.56 -21.83 23.91
C ILE A 334 -13.42 -20.89 24.33
N LYS A 335 -13.18 -20.71 25.63
CA LYS A 335 -12.10 -19.84 26.13
C LYS A 335 -10.72 -20.34 25.67
N LEU A 336 -10.44 -21.63 25.84
CA LEU A 336 -9.19 -22.25 25.40
C LEU A 336 -8.99 -22.08 23.88
N LEU A 337 -10.04 -22.34 23.09
CA LEU A 337 -9.97 -22.22 21.64
C LEU A 337 -9.79 -20.76 21.19
N PHE A 338 -10.34 -19.80 21.93
CA PHE A 338 -10.18 -18.37 21.67
C PHE A 338 -8.74 -17.91 21.93
N GLU A 339 -8.14 -18.33 23.04
CA GLU A 339 -6.73 -18.07 23.35
C GLU A 339 -5.81 -18.66 22.27
N ASP A 340 -6.07 -19.91 21.87
CA ASP A 340 -5.39 -20.60 20.78
C ASP A 340 -5.45 -19.84 19.45
N ILE A 341 -6.63 -19.32 19.09
CA ILE A 341 -6.83 -18.50 17.89
C ILE A 341 -6.03 -17.19 18.01
N GLY A 342 -6.03 -16.58 19.20
CA GLY A 342 -5.21 -15.39 19.48
C GLY A 342 -3.72 -15.64 19.24
N GLN A 343 -3.18 -16.75 19.77
CA GLN A 343 -1.78 -17.15 19.57
C GLN A 343 -1.46 -17.39 18.09
N GLN A 344 -2.34 -18.09 17.36
CA GLN A 344 -2.15 -18.32 15.92
C GLN A 344 -2.18 -17.02 15.11
N ARG A 345 -3.06 -16.06 15.44
CA ARG A 345 -3.06 -14.75 14.78
C ARG A 345 -1.74 -14.00 14.99
N MET A 346 -1.18 -14.06 16.20
CA MET A 346 0.13 -13.47 16.48
C MET A 346 1.25 -14.16 15.68
N GLN A 347 1.22 -15.49 15.54
CA GLN A 347 2.18 -16.20 14.69
C GLN A 347 2.06 -15.83 13.21
N ILE A 348 0.84 -15.74 12.68
CA ILE A 348 0.59 -15.36 11.29
C ILE A 348 1.13 -13.96 11.00
N THR A 349 0.84 -12.98 11.87
CA THR A 349 1.34 -11.60 11.72
C THR A 349 2.86 -11.53 11.81
N SER A 350 3.48 -12.34 12.69
CA SER A 350 4.94 -12.49 12.73
C SER A 350 5.49 -13.05 11.41
N ILE A 351 4.87 -14.09 10.83
CA ILE A 351 5.28 -14.65 9.54
C ILE A 351 5.16 -13.60 8.42
N GLU A 352 4.08 -12.81 8.39
CA GLU A 352 3.90 -11.72 7.42
C GLU A 352 5.01 -10.66 7.53
N SER A 353 5.36 -10.23 8.75
CA SER A 353 6.48 -9.30 8.98
C SER A 353 7.83 -9.88 8.52
N ARG A 354 8.02 -11.20 8.65
CA ARG A 354 9.24 -11.87 8.19
C ARG A 354 9.29 -11.94 6.67
N ILE A 355 8.17 -12.28 6.02
CA ILE A 355 8.06 -12.30 4.55
C ILE A 355 8.34 -10.91 3.97
N THR A 356 7.78 -9.85 4.56
CA THR A 356 8.03 -8.46 4.10
C THR A 356 9.49 -8.07 4.27
N SER A 357 10.12 -8.42 5.40
CA SER A 357 11.55 -8.20 5.63
C SER A 357 12.43 -8.94 4.60
N LEU A 358 12.14 -10.22 4.34
CA LEU A 358 12.87 -11.02 3.35
C LEU A 358 12.68 -10.49 1.92
N LYS A 359 11.50 -9.96 1.58
CA LYS A 359 11.25 -9.31 0.28
C LYS A 359 12.09 -8.05 0.11
N ASN A 360 12.23 -7.24 1.16
CA ASN A 360 13.10 -6.07 1.15
C ASN A 360 14.59 -6.46 1.03
N GLU A 361 15.01 -7.51 1.74
CA GLU A 361 16.37 -8.05 1.64
C GLU A 361 16.68 -8.59 0.23
N LEU A 362 15.75 -9.35 -0.36
CA LEU A 362 15.86 -9.81 -1.75
C LEU A 362 16.03 -8.64 -2.72
N GLN A 363 15.27 -7.56 -2.51
CA GLN A 363 15.36 -6.37 -3.35
C GLN A 363 16.72 -5.68 -3.21
N ARG A 364 17.22 -5.53 -1.98
CA ARG A 364 18.57 -5.00 -1.72
C ARG A 364 19.65 -5.84 -2.38
N ASN A 365 19.58 -7.16 -2.30
CA ASN A 365 20.55 -8.06 -2.93
C ASN A 365 20.52 -7.95 -4.46
N LYS A 366 19.34 -7.81 -5.07
CA LYS A 366 19.22 -7.55 -6.52
C LYS A 366 19.79 -6.19 -6.91
N ASP A 367 19.58 -5.17 -6.09
CA ASP A 367 20.11 -3.83 -6.31
C ASP A 367 21.65 -3.83 -6.20
N LEU A 368 22.22 -4.56 -5.23
CA LEU A 368 23.66 -4.79 -5.11
C LEU A 368 24.23 -5.52 -6.33
N LYS A 369 23.54 -6.58 -6.80
CA LYS A 369 23.93 -7.29 -8.03
C LYS A 369 23.95 -6.34 -9.24
N THR A 370 22.93 -5.50 -9.37
CA THR A 370 22.86 -4.51 -10.44
C THR A 370 24.03 -3.54 -10.38
N LEU A 371 24.38 -3.06 -9.18
CA LEU A 371 25.55 -2.19 -8.99
C LEU A 371 26.86 -2.91 -9.32
N SER A 372 27.05 -4.16 -8.90
CA SER A 372 28.27 -4.92 -9.20
C SER A 372 28.44 -5.18 -10.69
N GLU A 373 27.34 -5.50 -11.39
CA GLU A 373 27.35 -5.70 -12.85
C GLU A 373 27.71 -4.40 -13.59
N LEU A 374 27.12 -3.27 -13.19
CA LEU A 374 27.34 -1.97 -13.83
C LEU A 374 28.72 -1.37 -13.53
N GLN A 375 29.29 -1.65 -12.36
CA GLN A 375 30.63 -1.19 -12.00
C GLN A 375 31.73 -1.93 -12.77
N GLY A 376 31.38 -3.00 -13.50
CA GLY A 376 32.36 -3.71 -14.30
C GLY A 376 33.55 -4.16 -13.47
N ILE A 377 33.31 -4.56 -12.20
CA ILE A 377 34.32 -5.29 -11.42
C ILE A 377 34.53 -6.58 -12.19
N LYS A 378 35.49 -6.54 -13.14
CA LYS A 378 36.08 -7.73 -13.73
C LYS A 378 36.43 -8.58 -12.53
N GLN A 379 35.80 -9.75 -12.44
CA GLN A 379 36.17 -10.83 -11.54
C GLN A 379 37.64 -11.13 -11.81
N LEU A 380 38.54 -10.38 -11.18
CA LEU A 380 39.90 -10.81 -10.97
C LEU A 380 39.72 -12.03 -10.07
N HIS A 381 40.03 -13.22 -10.58
CA HIS A 381 39.97 -14.46 -9.78
C HIS A 381 40.76 -14.34 -8.47
N THR A 382 41.69 -13.39 -8.37
CA THR A 382 42.38 -12.98 -7.15
C THR A 382 41.48 -12.31 -6.09
N THR A 383 40.40 -11.62 -6.48
CA THR A 383 39.39 -11.05 -5.56
C THR A 383 38.30 -12.04 -5.15
N GLU A 384 38.15 -13.14 -5.90
CA GLU A 384 37.37 -14.31 -5.47
C GLU A 384 38.16 -15.20 -4.52
N GLY A 385 39.36 -14.77 -4.13
CA GLY A 385 40.24 -15.53 -3.28
C GLY A 385 40.65 -16.84 -3.91
N GLU A 386 40.71 -17.01 -5.24
CA GLU A 386 41.12 -18.29 -5.85
C GLU A 386 42.51 -18.19 -6.50
N CYS A 387 43.39 -19.13 -6.15
CA CYS A 387 44.71 -19.26 -6.73
C CYS A 387 44.61 -19.63 -8.21
N PRO A 388 45.12 -18.82 -9.14
CA PRO A 388 44.98 -19.05 -10.58
C PRO A 388 45.74 -20.28 -11.10
N THR A 389 46.54 -20.93 -10.26
CA THR A 389 47.37 -22.09 -10.66
C THR A 389 46.74 -23.42 -10.26
N CYS A 390 46.09 -23.48 -9.09
CA CYS A 390 45.50 -24.71 -8.54
C CYS A 390 44.02 -24.59 -8.19
N HIS A 391 43.40 -23.42 -8.44
CA HIS A 391 42.00 -23.10 -8.13
C HIS A 391 41.66 -23.32 -6.64
N GLN A 392 42.66 -23.25 -5.75
CA GLN A 392 42.45 -23.32 -4.31
C GLN A 392 42.24 -21.93 -3.72
N PHE A 393 41.34 -21.83 -2.75
CA PHE A 393 40.98 -20.55 -2.16
C PHE A 393 42.10 -20.00 -1.23
N ILE A 394 42.65 -18.83 -1.52
CA ILE A 394 43.60 -18.05 -0.73
C ILE A 394 42.81 -17.16 0.23
N SER A 395 42.92 -17.41 1.53
CA SER A 395 42.42 -16.53 2.58
C SER A 395 43.37 -15.34 2.80
N ASP A 396 42.85 -14.12 2.85
CA ASP A 396 43.62 -12.87 3.03
C ASP A 396 44.04 -12.60 4.49
N SER A 397 44.13 -13.65 5.32
CA SER A 397 44.47 -13.55 6.75
C SER A 397 45.49 -14.63 7.12
N LEU A 398 46.57 -14.21 7.79
CA LEU A 398 47.63 -15.07 8.33
C LEU A 398 47.22 -15.79 9.63
N ILE A 399 45.94 -15.73 10.01
CA ILE A 399 45.39 -16.38 11.20
C ILE A 399 44.66 -17.65 10.78
N THR A 400 44.98 -18.76 11.45
CA THR A 400 44.46 -20.11 11.23
C THR A 400 42.93 -20.14 11.10
N PRO A 401 42.36 -20.87 10.11
CA PRO A 401 40.94 -20.79 9.81
C PRO A 401 40.12 -21.64 10.77
N GLU A 402 39.66 -21.06 11.88
CA GLU A 402 38.46 -21.54 12.55
C GLU A 402 37.24 -21.10 11.73
N ILE A 403 36.77 -22.01 10.87
CA ILE A 403 35.46 -22.01 10.22
C ILE A 403 34.98 -20.61 9.81
N ILE A 404 35.62 -20.04 8.78
CA ILE A 404 34.97 -19.01 8.00
C ILE A 404 33.78 -19.71 7.34
N SER A 405 32.59 -19.53 7.92
CA SER A 405 31.34 -19.87 7.25
C SER A 405 31.41 -19.24 5.86
N ARG A 406 31.48 -20.09 4.83
CA ARG A 406 31.58 -19.70 3.42
C ARG A 406 30.67 -18.50 3.18
N SER A 407 31.23 -17.33 2.91
CA SER A 407 30.43 -16.18 2.53
C SER A 407 29.77 -16.53 1.19
N MET A 408 28.45 -16.72 1.19
CA MET A 408 27.68 -16.99 -0.02
C MET A 408 27.89 -15.86 -1.03
N THR A 409 27.98 -16.21 -2.32
CA THR A 409 28.00 -15.21 -3.39
C THR A 409 26.67 -14.45 -3.45
N ILE A 410 26.64 -13.27 -4.05
CA ILE A 410 25.41 -12.45 -4.16
C ILE A 410 24.29 -13.25 -4.85
N ASP A 411 24.63 -14.06 -5.85
CA ASP A 411 23.68 -14.92 -6.56
C ASP A 411 23.13 -16.05 -5.68
N GLN A 412 23.99 -16.72 -4.91
CA GLN A 412 23.57 -17.74 -3.96
C GLN A 412 22.68 -17.16 -2.85
N ASN A 413 22.98 -15.94 -2.39
CA ASN A 413 22.15 -15.23 -1.42
C ASN A 413 20.76 -14.90 -1.99
N ILE A 414 20.68 -14.43 -3.24
CA ILE A 414 19.41 -14.15 -3.90
C ILE A 414 18.54 -15.40 -3.98
N ASP A 415 19.11 -16.53 -4.39
CA ASP A 415 18.36 -17.78 -4.51
C ASP A 415 17.99 -18.36 -3.14
N PHE A 416 18.89 -18.29 -2.16
CA PHE A 416 18.61 -18.66 -0.77
C PHE A 416 17.43 -17.87 -0.19
N VAL A 417 17.42 -16.55 -0.33
CA VAL A 417 16.32 -15.70 0.17
C VAL A 417 15.02 -16.00 -0.58
N LYS A 418 15.04 -16.28 -1.89
CA LYS A 418 13.84 -16.72 -2.63
C LYS A 418 13.27 -18.01 -2.08
N GLU A 419 14.11 -19.00 -1.80
CA GLU A 419 13.66 -20.27 -1.22
C GLU A 419 13.11 -20.08 0.20
N GLN A 420 13.74 -19.23 1.02
CA GLN A 420 13.18 -18.85 2.32
C GLN A 420 11.79 -18.19 2.19
N ILE A 421 11.60 -17.27 1.24
CA ILE A 421 10.29 -16.65 1.00
C ILE A 421 9.24 -17.71 0.65
N LYS A 422 9.55 -18.65 -0.25
CA LYS A 422 8.63 -19.73 -0.61
C LYS A 422 8.25 -20.59 0.59
N LEU A 423 9.21 -20.91 1.47
CA LEU A 423 8.98 -21.66 2.70
C LEU A 423 8.03 -20.91 3.63
N PHE A 424 8.28 -19.62 3.89
CA PHE A 424 7.41 -18.81 4.75
C PHE A 424 6.03 -18.57 4.13
N GLU A 425 5.92 -18.44 2.80
CA GLU A 425 4.62 -18.34 2.12
C GLU A 425 3.82 -19.65 2.22
N ALA A 426 4.50 -20.81 2.15
CA ALA A 426 3.87 -22.10 2.40
C ALA A 426 3.40 -22.25 3.86
N MET A 427 4.23 -21.84 4.82
CA MET A 427 3.86 -21.81 6.25
C MET A 427 2.69 -20.87 6.52
N TYR A 428 2.68 -19.68 5.92
CA TYR A 428 1.57 -18.73 6.02
C TYR A 428 0.27 -19.35 5.50
N LYS A 429 0.34 -20.06 4.36
CA LYS A 429 -0.82 -20.74 3.77
C LYS A 429 -1.32 -21.89 4.66
N SER A 430 -0.43 -22.68 5.27
CA SER A 430 -0.84 -23.73 6.19
C SER A 430 -1.47 -23.15 7.45
N GLU A 431 -0.83 -22.18 8.11
CA GLU A 431 -1.33 -21.57 9.34
C GLU A 431 -2.67 -20.84 9.13
N SER A 432 -2.80 -20.08 8.05
CA SER A 432 -4.08 -19.41 7.71
C SER A 432 -5.21 -20.40 7.43
N SER A 433 -4.90 -21.57 6.86
CA SER A 433 -5.88 -22.64 6.66
C SER A 433 -6.30 -23.27 8.00
N THR A 434 -5.35 -23.52 8.90
CA THR A 434 -5.59 -24.04 10.25
C THR A 434 -6.43 -23.06 11.08
N LEU A 435 -6.12 -21.76 11.00
CA LEU A 435 -6.88 -20.70 11.65
C LEU A 435 -8.36 -20.72 11.20
N ARG A 436 -8.61 -20.81 9.88
CA ARG A 436 -9.98 -20.91 9.34
C ARG A 436 -10.72 -22.14 9.87
N LEU A 437 -10.04 -23.27 10.04
CA LEU A 437 -10.63 -24.46 10.63
C LEU A 437 -10.97 -24.25 12.11
N LYS A 438 -10.07 -23.64 12.90
CA LYS A 438 -10.35 -23.30 14.30
C LYS A 438 -11.51 -22.30 14.44
N GLU A 439 -11.58 -21.27 13.59
CA GLU A 439 -12.68 -20.30 13.60
C GLU A 439 -14.04 -20.93 13.23
N ARG A 440 -14.04 -21.95 12.36
CA ARG A 440 -15.25 -22.74 12.08
C ARG A 440 -15.65 -23.59 13.27
N LYS A 441 -14.69 -24.25 13.92
CA LYS A 441 -14.95 -25.00 15.17
C LYS A 441 -15.51 -24.10 16.26
N LEU A 442 -14.93 -22.91 16.45
CA LEU A 442 -15.44 -21.93 17.42
C LEU A 442 -16.90 -21.57 17.14
N ARG A 443 -17.24 -21.30 15.88
CA ARG A 443 -18.62 -20.98 15.47
C ARG A 443 -19.58 -22.13 15.78
N ASN A 444 -19.20 -23.36 15.44
CA ASN A 444 -20.03 -24.54 15.71
C ASN A 444 -20.24 -24.75 17.22
N ILE A 445 -19.17 -24.68 18.02
CA ILE A 445 -19.24 -24.85 19.48
C ILE A 445 -20.06 -23.71 20.11
N SER A 446 -19.87 -22.47 19.65
CA SER A 446 -20.67 -21.32 20.10
C SER A 446 -22.16 -21.46 19.76
N GLN A 447 -22.49 -22.05 18.60
CA GLN A 447 -23.88 -22.33 18.22
C GLN A 447 -24.49 -23.42 19.11
N SER A 448 -23.75 -24.49 19.38
CA SER A 448 -24.16 -25.53 20.34
C SER A 448 -24.37 -24.96 21.75
N ALA A 449 -23.49 -24.05 22.19
CA ALA A 449 -23.64 -23.35 23.47
C ALA A 449 -24.92 -22.49 23.50
N SER A 450 -25.27 -21.81 22.39
CA SER A 450 -26.52 -21.07 22.29
C SER A 450 -27.74 -22.00 22.36
N GLY A 451 -27.71 -23.14 21.67
CA GLY A 451 -28.79 -24.13 21.73
C GLY A 451 -28.98 -24.70 23.15
N ILE A 452 -27.88 -25.00 23.87
CA ILE A 452 -27.96 -25.44 25.26
C ILE A 452 -28.46 -24.32 26.17
N ARG A 453 -28.11 -23.05 25.92
CA ARG A 453 -28.69 -21.90 26.65
C ARG A 453 -30.19 -21.76 26.42
N GLU A 454 -30.65 -22.00 25.19
CA GLU A 454 -32.08 -22.02 24.85
C GLU A 454 -32.80 -23.19 25.54
N GLU A 455 -32.21 -24.38 25.56
CA GLU A 455 -32.73 -25.55 26.30
C GLU A 455 -32.76 -25.31 27.81
N ILE A 456 -31.72 -24.70 28.39
CA ILE A 456 -31.68 -24.32 29.81
C ILE A 456 -32.73 -23.26 30.10
N ARG A 457 -32.93 -22.28 29.21
CA ARG A 457 -34.01 -21.31 29.35
C ARG A 457 -35.36 -21.99 29.27
N ALA A 458 -35.58 -22.91 28.32
CA ALA A 458 -36.81 -23.68 28.19
C ALA A 458 -37.08 -24.52 29.45
N LEU A 459 -36.07 -25.23 29.97
CA LEU A 459 -36.18 -26.04 31.21
C LEU A 459 -36.38 -25.16 32.45
N LYS A 460 -35.69 -24.01 32.54
CA LYS A 460 -35.93 -23.01 33.60
C LYS A 460 -37.32 -22.44 33.49
N THR A 461 -37.79 -22.10 32.29
CA THR A 461 -39.16 -21.65 32.07
C THR A 461 -40.15 -22.74 32.47
N THR A 462 -39.91 -24.02 32.16
CA THR A 462 -40.74 -25.16 32.59
C THR A 462 -40.77 -25.33 34.11
N LEU A 463 -39.62 -25.15 34.78
CA LEU A 463 -39.48 -25.22 36.23
C LEU A 463 -40.07 -24.00 36.95
N THR A 464 -40.01 -22.81 36.35
CA THR A 464 -40.67 -21.59 36.86
C THR A 464 -42.14 -21.52 36.47
N SER A 465 -42.53 -22.21 35.38
CA SER A 465 -43.92 -22.39 34.94
C SER A 465 -44.52 -23.59 35.66
N HIS A 466 -44.47 -23.57 36.98
CA HIS A 466 -45.41 -24.30 37.78
C HIS A 466 -46.11 -23.31 38.70
N ASN A 467 -47.21 -22.77 38.15
CA ASN A 467 -48.47 -22.96 38.85
C ASN A 467 -49.75 -23.00 37.98
N ASN A 468 -49.76 -23.26 36.66
CA ASN A 468 -51.00 -23.61 35.90
C ASN A 468 -50.81 -23.96 34.39
N ALA A 469 -51.16 -25.18 33.95
CA ALA A 469 -51.53 -25.50 32.55
C ALA A 469 -52.30 -26.85 32.39
N PRO A 470 -53.42 -26.94 31.61
CA PRO A 470 -54.16 -28.19 31.32
C PRO A 470 -54.14 -28.60 29.83
N SER A 471 -54.35 -29.89 29.56
CA SER A 471 -54.64 -30.62 28.31
C SER A 471 -53.99 -30.18 26.97
N TYR A 472 -53.25 -31.13 26.36
CA TYR A 472 -52.51 -30.99 25.09
C TYR A 472 -53.37 -30.47 23.91
N ALA A 473 -54.67 -30.78 23.87
CA ALA A 473 -55.58 -30.33 22.81
C ALA A 473 -56.08 -28.88 22.99
N PHE A 474 -56.15 -28.39 24.23
CA PHE A 474 -56.46 -26.99 24.53
C PHE A 474 -55.19 -26.13 24.46
N VAL A 475 -54.04 -26.68 24.83
CA VAL A 475 -52.72 -26.07 24.59
C VAL A 475 -52.44 -25.97 23.11
N GLU A 476 -52.72 -26.93 22.24
CA GLU A 476 -52.42 -26.78 20.80
C GLU A 476 -53.23 -25.64 20.13
N ALA A 477 -54.50 -25.45 20.52
CA ALA A 477 -55.34 -24.33 20.09
C ALA A 477 -54.92 -22.98 20.74
N LYS A 478 -54.58 -23.00 22.04
CA LYS A 478 -54.09 -21.81 22.76
C LYS A 478 -52.65 -21.47 22.39
N PHE A 479 -51.82 -22.42 21.94
CA PHE A 479 -50.44 -22.29 21.49
C PHE A 479 -50.40 -21.95 20.01
N THR A 480 -51.38 -22.31 19.16
CA THR A 480 -51.50 -21.67 17.84
C THR A 480 -52.01 -20.23 17.95
N ALA A 481 -52.92 -19.94 18.89
CA ALA A 481 -53.38 -18.57 19.16
C ALA A 481 -52.34 -17.71 19.91
N LEU A 482 -51.63 -18.26 20.90
CA LEU A 482 -50.52 -17.62 21.60
C LEU A 482 -49.26 -17.65 20.76
N VAL A 483 -48.91 -18.68 19.99
CA VAL A 483 -47.75 -18.57 19.09
C VAL A 483 -48.05 -17.56 18.00
N SER A 484 -49.26 -17.47 17.43
CA SER A 484 -49.55 -16.40 16.45
C SER A 484 -49.58 -14.99 17.07
N SER A 485 -50.11 -14.84 18.28
CA SER A 485 -50.23 -13.54 18.97
C SER A 485 -48.96 -13.13 19.72
N ASN A 486 -48.23 -14.07 20.30
CA ASN A 486 -46.97 -13.91 21.04
C ASN A 486 -45.76 -13.95 20.08
N TRP A 487 -45.81 -14.63 18.91
CA TRP A 487 -44.91 -14.34 17.77
C TRP A 487 -45.13 -12.91 17.30
N ARG A 488 -46.39 -12.46 17.14
CA ARG A 488 -46.68 -11.08 16.75
C ARG A 488 -46.19 -10.10 17.83
N LEU A 489 -46.43 -10.35 19.12
CA LEU A 489 -46.00 -9.47 20.21
C LEU A 489 -44.50 -9.53 20.50
N GLU A 490 -43.85 -10.69 20.56
CA GLU A 490 -42.39 -10.79 20.69
C GLU A 490 -41.69 -10.24 19.45
N SER A 491 -42.20 -10.47 18.23
CA SER A 491 -41.64 -9.82 17.03
C SER A 491 -41.89 -8.30 16.98
N LEU A 492 -42.85 -7.77 17.75
CA LEU A 492 -43.09 -6.34 17.93
C LEU A 492 -42.25 -5.74 19.09
N GLN A 493 -42.07 -6.46 20.20
CA GLN A 493 -41.28 -6.03 21.36
C GLN A 493 -39.76 -6.19 21.14
N TYR A 494 -39.30 -7.25 20.49
CA TYR A 494 -37.87 -7.44 20.13
C TYR A 494 -37.40 -6.44 19.07
N LYS A 495 -38.33 -5.78 18.35
CA LYS A 495 -38.05 -4.67 17.39
C LYS A 495 -38.13 -3.28 18.02
N ARG A 496 -38.50 -3.17 19.30
CA ARG A 496 -38.51 -1.90 20.06
C ARG A 496 -37.19 -1.64 20.80
N PHE A 497 -36.33 -2.65 20.89
CA PHE A 497 -34.97 -2.58 21.44
C PHE A 497 -33.96 -3.22 20.48
N ASN A 498 -33.67 -2.53 19.38
CA ASN A 498 -32.37 -2.50 18.68
C ASN A 498 -32.35 -1.37 17.67
#